data_AF-A0A8J7HEF7-F1
#
_entry.id   AF-A0A8J7HEF7-F1
#
_cell.length_a   1.000
_cell.length_b   1.000
_cell.length_c   1.000
_cell.angle_alpha   90.00
_cell.angle_beta   90.00
_cell.angle_gamma   90.00
#
_symmetry.space_group_name_H-M   'P 1'
#
loop_
_entity.id
_entity.type
_entity.pdbx_description
1 polymer ?
#
loop_
_entity_poly.entity_id
_entity_poly.type
_entity_poly.pdbx_seq_one_letter_code
_entity_poly.pdbx_strand_id
1 'polypeptide(L)'
;MSYAYEEPGYIKICGYIKKPASNYYHFTCPKCKVDLRLGTDGGRYGNIGEFTCQSCGSKYYATDDDCNPNSPLHIFENNQKLFDLQKEHILD
;
A
#
# COMPACT_ATOMS: atom_id res chain seq x y z
N MET A 1 -15.65 0.61 6.43
CA MET A 1 -14.71 1.09 7.47
C MET A 1 -13.53 0.12 7.51
N SER A 2 -12.43 0.48 6.86
CA SER A 2 -11.14 -0.21 6.92
C SER A 2 -10.40 0.28 8.18
N TYR A 3 -10.04 -0.64 9.06
CA TYR A 3 -9.32 -0.34 10.29
C TYR A 3 -7.83 -0.59 10.04
N ALA A 4 -7.03 0.47 9.96
CA ALA A 4 -5.58 0.33 10.06
C ALA A 4 -5.26 -0.07 11.52
N TYR A 5 -4.67 -1.24 11.72
CA TYR A 5 -4.18 -1.66 13.03
C TYR A 5 -2.69 -1.40 13.10
N GLU A 6 -2.26 -0.64 14.10
CA GLU A 6 -0.84 -0.47 14.44
C GLU A 6 -0.39 -1.71 15.22
N GLU A 7 0.36 -2.60 14.57
CA GLU A 7 1.20 -3.55 15.28
C GLU A 7 2.56 -2.89 15.54
N PRO A 8 3.26 -3.18 16.66
CA PRO A 8 4.52 -2.53 16.96
C PRO A 8 5.52 -2.71 15.82
N GLY A 9 5.82 -1.60 15.14
CA GLY A 9 6.87 -1.52 14.12
C GLY A 9 6.44 -1.53 12.66
N TYR A 10 5.14 -1.55 12.30
CA TYR A 10 4.71 -1.36 10.90
C TYR A 10 3.25 -0.87 10.73
N ILE A 11 2.94 -0.29 9.56
CA ILE A 11 1.60 0.13 9.14
C ILE A 11 0.96 -0.98 8.30
N LYS A 12 -0.18 -1.53 8.71
CA LYS A 12 -0.90 -2.56 7.95
C LYS A 12 -1.86 -1.91 6.92
N ILE A 13 -1.62 -2.15 5.62
CA ILE A 13 -2.33 -1.48 4.51
C ILE A 13 -3.51 -2.32 4.00
N CYS A 14 -3.45 -3.64 4.09
CA CYS A 14 -4.52 -4.53 3.66
C CYS A 14 -4.75 -5.64 4.68
N GLY A 15 -6.02 -5.97 4.92
CA GLY A 15 -6.43 -7.12 5.73
C GLY A 15 -7.66 -6.80 6.57
N TYR A 16 -8.82 -7.31 6.13
CA TYR A 16 -10.03 -7.40 6.95
C TYR A 16 -9.84 -8.30 8.19
N ILE A 17 -8.68 -8.97 8.29
CA ILE A 17 -8.35 -9.97 9.30
C ILE A 17 -7.33 -9.35 10.27
N LYS A 18 -7.68 -9.36 11.56
CA LYS A 18 -6.78 -9.06 12.68
C LYS A 18 -5.73 -10.17 12.85
N LYS A 19 -4.81 -10.27 11.90
CA LYS A 19 -3.63 -11.14 11.95
C LYS A 19 -2.37 -10.34 11.61
N PRO A 20 -1.17 -10.78 12.01
CA PRO A 20 0.07 -10.19 11.54
C PRO A 20 0.15 -10.19 10.01
N ALA A 21 0.76 -9.15 9.44
CA ALA A 21 1.03 -9.08 8.01
C ALA A 21 1.91 -10.24 7.55
N SER A 22 1.62 -10.75 6.36
CA SER A 22 2.38 -11.86 5.77
C SER A 22 3.63 -11.37 5.03
N ASN A 23 3.61 -10.13 4.51
CA ASN A 23 4.72 -9.51 3.79
C ASN A 23 5.03 -8.12 4.34
N TYR A 24 6.30 -7.73 4.28
CA TYR A 24 6.80 -6.45 4.76
C TYR A 24 7.59 -5.71 3.70
N TYR A 25 7.36 -4.40 3.60
CA TYR A 25 8.05 -3.52 2.67
C TYR A 25 8.61 -2.30 3.41
N HIS A 26 9.76 -1.82 2.97
CA HIS A 26 10.32 -0.56 3.41
C HIS A 26 9.82 0.56 2.51
N PHE A 27 9.32 1.64 3.11
CA PHE A 27 8.86 2.83 2.39
C PHE A 27 9.42 4.07 3.07
N THR A 28 10.24 4.83 2.33
CA THR A 28 10.66 6.16 2.74
C THR A 28 9.65 7.18 2.26
N CYS A 29 9.02 7.91 3.17
CA CYS A 29 8.07 8.95 2.80
C CYS A 29 8.76 10.03 1.95
N PRO A 30 8.31 10.31 0.72
CA PRO A 30 8.95 11.30 -0.14
C PRO A 30 8.85 12.73 0.41
N LYS A 31 7.83 13.02 1.25
CA LYS A 31 7.57 14.35 1.83
C LYS A 31 8.41 14.63 3.09
N CYS A 32 8.39 13.74 4.07
CA CYS A 32 9.06 13.95 5.36
C CYS A 32 10.33 13.12 5.56
N LYS A 33 10.70 12.26 4.60
CA LYS A 33 11.89 11.40 4.60
C LYS A 33 11.96 10.39 5.75
N VAL A 34 10.87 10.22 6.50
CA VAL A 34 10.77 9.17 7.52
C VAL A 34 10.60 7.81 6.85
N ASP A 35 11.39 6.86 7.32
CA ASP A 35 11.28 5.46 6.95
C ASP A 35 10.14 4.80 7.71
N LEU A 36 9.24 4.18 6.96
CA LEU A 36 8.09 3.44 7.44
C LEU A 36 8.24 2.00 6.99
N ARG A 37 7.76 1.09 7.84
CA ARG A 37 7.59 -0.31 7.48
C ARG A 37 6.12 -0.54 7.17
N LEU A 38 5.84 -1.11 6.01
CA LEU A 38 4.49 -1.39 5.54
C LEU A 38 4.26 -2.90 5.59
N GLY A 39 3.12 -3.31 6.13
CA GLY A 39 2.70 -4.71 6.20
C GLY A 39 1.47 -4.96 5.34
N THR A 40 1.47 -6.06 4.59
CA THR A 40 0.34 -6.51 3.77
C THR A 40 0.12 -8.01 3.90
N ASP A 41 -1.12 -8.46 3.68
CA ASP A 41 -1.49 -9.87 3.59
C ASP A 41 -1.53 -10.40 2.15
N GLY A 42 -1.06 -9.59 1.18
CA GLY A 42 -1.22 -9.81 -0.26
C GLY A 42 -2.47 -9.10 -0.78
N GLY A 43 -2.35 -8.40 -1.91
CA GLY A 43 -3.47 -7.77 -2.58
C GLY A 43 -4.48 -8.78 -3.14
N ARG A 44 -5.63 -8.27 -3.56
CA ARG A 44 -6.49 -8.94 -4.54
C ARG A 44 -6.54 -8.06 -5.77
N TYR A 45 -6.27 -8.62 -6.93
CA TYR A 45 -6.17 -7.95 -8.23
C TYR A 45 -5.16 -6.80 -8.28
N GLY A 46 -4.05 -6.98 -7.59
CA GLY A 46 -2.93 -6.03 -7.53
C GLY A 46 -3.22 -4.83 -6.63
N ASN A 47 -4.31 -4.88 -5.88
CA ASN A 47 -4.76 -3.80 -5.04
C ASN A 47 -4.52 -4.12 -3.56
N ILE A 48 -3.61 -3.38 -2.94
CA ILE A 48 -3.32 -3.49 -1.51
C ILE A 48 -4.17 -2.47 -0.75
N GLY A 49 -4.12 -1.19 -1.11
CA GLY A 49 -5.00 -0.16 -0.57
C GLY A 49 -4.29 1.13 -0.14
N GLU A 50 -5.06 2.01 0.52
CA GLU A 50 -4.57 3.31 0.97
C GLU A 50 -3.89 3.26 2.35
N PHE A 51 -2.89 4.12 2.55
CA PHE A 51 -2.28 4.35 3.86
C PHE A 51 -1.90 5.82 4.04
N THR A 52 -1.73 6.21 5.30
CA THR A 52 -1.32 7.57 5.67
C THR A 52 0.04 7.52 6.37
N CYS A 53 0.97 8.37 5.96
CA CYS A 53 2.22 8.56 6.69
C CYS A 53 1.93 9.13 8.08
N GLN A 54 2.28 8.40 9.13
CA GLN A 54 2.03 8.82 10.52
C GLN A 54 2.84 10.05 10.94
N SER A 55 3.97 10.34 10.26
CA SER A 55 4.82 11.49 10.60
C SER A 55 4.29 12.81 10.02
N CYS A 56 3.85 12.83 8.76
CA CYS A 56 3.46 14.07 8.07
C CYS A 56 2.02 14.11 7.57
N GLY A 57 1.24 13.05 7.79
CA GLY A 57 -0.17 12.98 7.40
C GLY A 57 -0.44 12.85 5.90
N SER A 58 0.60 12.69 5.07
CA SER A 58 0.45 12.52 3.63
C SER A 58 -0.19 11.16 3.29
N LYS A 59 -1.14 11.17 2.37
CA LYS A 59 -1.90 9.97 1.94
C LYS A 59 -1.28 9.35 0.69
N TYR A 60 -1.21 8.03 0.70
CA TYR A 60 -0.62 7.22 -0.35
C TYR A 60 -1.51 6.03 -0.67
N TYR A 61 -1.31 5.48 -1.86
CA TYR A 61 -1.97 4.25 -2.29
C TYR A 61 -0.93 3.22 -2.72
N ALA A 62 -1.08 1.98 -2.28
CA ALA A 62 -0.18 0.88 -2.58
C ALA A 62 -0.86 -0.16 -3.49
N THR A 63 -0.11 -0.63 -4.48
CA THR A 63 -0.44 -1.77 -5.34
C THR A 63 0.72 -2.73 -5.44
N ASP A 64 0.41 -3.98 -5.72
CA ASP A 64 1.37 -5.04 -6.07
C ASP A 64 1.00 -5.66 -7.43
N ASP A 65 1.95 -6.33 -8.06
CA ASP A 65 1.64 -7.24 -9.17
C ASP A 65 1.29 -8.60 -8.56
N ASP A 66 -0.02 -8.78 -8.32
CA ASP A 66 -0.75 -9.93 -7.75
C ASP A 66 -0.24 -11.33 -8.19
N CYS A 67 0.43 -11.39 -9.34
CA CYS A 67 0.88 -12.61 -10.00
C CYS A 67 2.26 -13.11 -9.55
N ASN A 68 3.00 -12.37 -8.71
CA ASN A 68 4.34 -12.79 -8.27
C ASN A 68 4.62 -12.41 -6.79
N PRO A 69 4.96 -13.38 -5.92
CA PRO A 69 5.23 -13.13 -4.50
C PRO A 69 6.45 -12.24 -4.23
N ASN A 70 7.32 -12.04 -5.23
CA ASN A 70 8.47 -11.14 -5.16
C ASN A 70 8.24 -9.80 -5.92
N SER A 71 7.00 -9.49 -6.29
CA SER A 71 6.69 -8.23 -6.98
C SER A 71 7.04 -7.02 -6.11
N PRO A 72 7.66 -5.97 -6.70
CA PRO A 72 7.87 -4.72 -6.00
C PRO A 72 6.53 -4.07 -5.63
N LEU A 73 6.53 -3.35 -4.51
CA LEU A 73 5.40 -2.53 -4.11
C LEU A 73 5.41 -1.20 -4.88
N HIS A 74 4.31 -0.87 -5.53
CA HIS A 74 4.14 0.42 -6.20
C HIS A 74 3.33 1.35 -5.30
N ILE A 75 3.84 2.56 -5.07
CA ILE A 75 3.21 3.55 -4.20
C ILE A 75 2.96 4.84 -4.97
N PHE A 76 1.72 5.31 -4.93
CA PHE A 76 1.26 6.51 -5.61
C PHE A 76 0.83 7.59 -4.61
N GLU A 77 1.21 8.84 -4.88
CA GLU A 77 0.63 10.00 -4.21
C GLU A 77 -0.76 10.24 -4.79
N ASN A 78 -1.80 10.09 -3.96
CA ASN A 78 -3.20 10.35 -4.29
C ASN A 78 -3.83 9.33 -5.29
N ASN A 79 -5.10 8.96 -5.08
CA ASN A 79 -5.80 7.93 -5.86
C ASN A 79 -5.94 8.24 -7.37
N GLN A 80 -5.62 9.47 -7.80
CA GLN A 80 -5.83 9.93 -9.17
C GLN A 80 -5.01 9.12 -10.20
N LYS A 81 -3.75 8.80 -9.90
CA LYS A 81 -2.88 8.05 -10.82
C LYS A 81 -3.33 6.60 -11.05
N LEU A 82 -4.05 6.01 -10.10
CA LEU A 82 -4.59 4.66 -10.27
C LEU A 82 -5.71 4.63 -11.32
N PHE A 83 -6.56 5.66 -11.32
CA PHE A 83 -7.60 5.82 -12.34
C PHE A 83 -7.02 6.05 -13.73
N ASP A 84 -5.86 6.70 -13.82
CA ASP A 84 -5.18 6.93 -15.11
C ASP A 84 -4.53 5.63 -15.64
N LEU A 85 -3.85 4.85 -14.77
CA LEU A 85 -3.26 3.55 -15.14
C LEU A 85 -4.30 2.48 -15.50
N GLN A 86 -5.47 2.48 -14.84
CA GLN A 86 -6.56 1.55 -15.16
C GLN A 86 -7.27 1.88 -16.47
N LYS A 87 -7.19 3.13 -16.96
CA LYS A 87 -7.77 3.52 -18.25
C LYS A 87 -6.93 3.07 -19.44
N GLU A 88 -5.60 3.02 -19.31
CA GLU A 88 -4.71 2.59 -20.39
C GLU A 88 -4.85 1.10 -20.73
N HIS A 89 -5.40 0.27 -19.82
CA HIS A 89 -5.64 -1.15 -20.04
C HIS A 89 -7.09 -1.50 -20.47
N ILE A 90 -7.97 -0.52 -20.71
CA ILE A 90 -9.37 -0.74 -21.14
C ILE A 90 -9.60 -0.31 -22.61
N LEU A 91 -8.55 0.15 -23.32
CA LEU A 91 -8.61 0.46 -24.75
C LEU A 91 -7.70 -0.47 -25.55
N ASP A 92 -8.14 -1.71 -25.73
CA ASP A 92 -7.88 -2.55 -26.91
C ASP A 92 -9.05 -3.52 -27.10
#